data_AF-A0AAD9QI77-F1
#
_entry.id   AF-A0AAD9QI77-F1
#
_cell.length_a   1.000
_cell.length_b   1.000
_cell.length_c   1.000
_cell.angle_alpha   90.00
_cell.angle_beta   90.00
_cell.angle_gamma   90.00
#
_symmetry.space_group_name_H-M   'P 1'
#
loop_
_entity.id
_entity.type
_entity.pdbx_description
1 polymer ?
#
loop_
_entity_poly.entity_id
_entity_poly.type
_entity_poly.pdbx_seq_one_letter_code
_entity_poly.pdbx_strand_id
1 'polypeptide(L)'
;MFAFVLGFILLTSGLWMQTTAEYMIGDCNLTYFISYGQKCQRQMITNLATNPSTNCSAEYQDEKECLRDHVAVCLGREYHGHINLVANLLLYQLYHCGNVEYKHNAIYGIVLKSIQCQREAFMDTEICWSYFRERLNANRTDPMLCREYAIAKKCMAEKAKANCQICDRLRRDTFNPFCPNDTDPWLQVNDCEHKFVASFLGNTRPDCRSVEVAFKRCLDKRFLTFCPDYARKQRLKDDIQKAVTSFLRGRRFFCSQDINFRTIDLDIKVRPLFPCNSQFLPEMEKCALPLRDAYRLTQNITAAQLCRHFKTAVNCSNDVQATNCKPLVTFLRTP
;
A
#
# COMPACT_ATOMS: atom_id res chain seq x y z
N MET A 1 -22.10 -28.35 -37.35
CA MET A 1 -20.99 -27.36 -37.30
C MET A 1 -21.18 -26.43 -36.10
N PHE A 2 -21.16 -27.02 -34.91
CA PHE A 2 -21.33 -26.42 -33.58
C PHE A 2 -20.88 -27.53 -32.62
N ALA A 3 -19.63 -27.48 -32.13
CA ALA A 3 -19.09 -28.52 -31.24
C ALA A 3 -17.85 -28.01 -30.53
N PHE A 4 -17.95 -27.77 -29.22
CA PHE A 4 -17.20 -28.51 -28.19
C PHE A 4 -17.56 -27.95 -26.81
N VAL A 5 -18.58 -28.57 -26.21
CA VAL A 5 -18.96 -28.41 -24.80
C VAL A 5 -19.07 -29.82 -24.24
N LEU A 6 -18.53 -30.04 -23.04
CA LEU A 6 -18.55 -31.29 -22.25
C LEU A 6 -17.77 -32.48 -22.84
N GLY A 7 -16.66 -32.82 -22.17
CA GLY A 7 -15.90 -34.05 -22.37
C GLY A 7 -15.09 -34.41 -21.12
N PHE A 8 -15.56 -35.43 -20.40
CA PHE A 8 -14.91 -36.14 -19.26
C PHE A 8 -14.76 -35.42 -17.91
N ILE A 9 -15.75 -35.68 -17.05
CA ILE A 9 -15.60 -35.74 -15.59
C ILE A 9 -15.69 -37.22 -15.17
N LEU A 10 -14.79 -37.62 -14.26
CA LEU A 10 -14.72 -38.89 -13.50
C LEU A 10 -14.34 -40.18 -14.27
N LEU A 11 -13.09 -40.61 -14.04
CA LEU A 11 -12.60 -41.93 -13.60
C LEU A 11 -11.07 -41.77 -13.37
N THR A 12 -10.44 -42.12 -12.23
CA THR A 12 -10.94 -42.66 -10.95
C THR A 12 -10.03 -42.18 -9.77
N SER A 13 -10.10 -42.86 -8.62
CA SER A 13 -9.34 -42.68 -7.37
C SER A 13 -7.82 -42.86 -7.46
N GLY A 14 -7.07 -42.04 -6.69
CA GLY A 14 -5.88 -42.55 -5.98
C GLY A 14 -4.50 -42.02 -6.39
N LEU A 15 -4.28 -40.69 -6.36
CA LEU A 15 -2.97 -40.14 -6.00
C LEU A 15 -3.11 -38.67 -5.56
N TRP A 16 -2.79 -38.39 -4.30
CA TRP A 16 -2.62 -37.02 -3.80
C TRP A 16 -1.31 -36.46 -4.35
N MET A 17 -1.36 -35.90 -5.55
CA MET A 17 -0.35 -34.96 -6.01
C MET A 17 -0.95 -33.55 -6.00
N GLN A 18 -0.59 -32.77 -4.97
CA GLN A 18 -0.69 -31.32 -5.02
C GLN A 18 0.38 -30.77 -5.99
N THR A 19 0.23 -31.06 -7.28
CA THR A 19 0.88 -30.26 -8.32
C THR A 19 0.10 -28.97 -8.44
N THR A 20 0.59 -27.92 -7.78
CA THR A 20 0.11 -26.56 -8.05
C THR A 20 0.50 -26.20 -9.48
N ALA A 21 -0.38 -26.48 -10.44
CA ALA A 21 -0.19 -26.06 -11.82
C ALA A 21 0.07 -24.55 -11.83
N GLU A 22 1.26 -24.16 -12.30
CA GLU A 22 1.60 -22.75 -12.46
C GLU A 22 0.60 -22.14 -13.45
N TYR A 23 0.01 -21.00 -13.09
CA TYR A 23 -0.92 -20.32 -13.99
C TYR A 23 -0.08 -19.74 -15.14
N MET A 24 -0.38 -20.11 -16.37
CA MET A 24 0.34 -19.64 -17.55
C MET A 24 -0.43 -18.51 -18.23
N ILE A 25 0.30 -17.57 -18.82
CA ILE A 25 -0.21 -16.49 -19.67
C ILE A 25 0.56 -16.58 -20.98
N GLY A 26 -0.02 -17.34 -21.93
CA GLY A 26 0.72 -17.86 -23.09
C GLY A 26 1.92 -18.69 -22.63
N ASP A 27 3.11 -18.35 -23.15
CA ASP A 27 4.36 -19.06 -22.89
C ASP A 27 5.01 -18.70 -21.53
N CYS A 28 4.54 -17.64 -20.88
CA CYS A 28 5.07 -17.19 -19.59
C CYS A 28 4.29 -17.76 -18.40
N ASN A 29 4.99 -18.19 -17.34
CA ASN A 29 4.33 -18.39 -16.06
C ASN A 29 3.91 -17.04 -15.44
N LEU A 30 2.88 -17.07 -14.59
CA LEU A 30 2.29 -15.89 -13.96
C LEU A 30 3.32 -15.06 -13.20
N THR A 31 4.27 -15.70 -12.51
CA THR A 31 5.32 -15.01 -11.73
C THR A 31 6.24 -14.19 -12.62
N TYR A 32 6.68 -14.75 -13.76
CA TYR A 32 7.45 -14.05 -14.77
C TYR A 32 6.63 -12.88 -15.35
N PHE A 33 5.39 -13.15 -15.75
CA PHE A 33 4.51 -12.16 -16.36
C PHE A 33 4.29 -10.93 -15.46
N ILE A 34 4.04 -11.12 -14.16
CA ILE A 34 3.88 -10.01 -13.21
C ILE A 34 5.21 -9.30 -12.94
N SER A 35 6.28 -10.05 -12.64
CA SER A 35 7.52 -9.47 -12.15
C SER A 35 8.25 -8.63 -13.21
N TYR A 36 8.12 -8.99 -14.49
CA TYR A 36 8.61 -8.16 -15.60
C TYR A 36 7.68 -6.97 -15.91
N GLY A 37 6.35 -7.14 -15.84
CA GLY A 37 5.43 -5.99 -15.92
C GLY A 37 5.71 -4.94 -14.84
N GLN A 38 6.06 -5.39 -13.63
CA GLN A 38 6.54 -4.51 -12.55
C GLN A 38 7.87 -3.82 -12.89
N LYS A 39 8.81 -4.46 -13.62
CA LYS A 39 10.09 -3.80 -14.00
C LYS A 39 9.87 -2.55 -14.86
N CYS A 40 8.92 -2.57 -15.79
CA CYS A 40 8.59 -1.39 -16.62
C CYS A 40 8.22 -0.18 -15.75
N GLN A 41 7.35 -0.40 -14.75
CA GLN A 41 7.00 0.61 -13.76
C GLN A 41 8.19 1.04 -12.91
N ARG A 42 9.02 0.09 -12.44
CA ARG A 42 10.19 0.42 -11.61
C ARG A 42 11.15 1.35 -12.33
N GLN A 43 11.33 1.20 -13.64
CA GLN A 43 12.14 2.10 -14.45
C GLN A 43 11.56 3.52 -14.46
N MET A 44 10.31 3.68 -14.92
CA MET A 44 9.60 4.96 -14.95
C MET A 44 9.63 5.68 -13.59
N ILE A 45 9.28 4.97 -12.50
CA ILE A 45 9.19 5.58 -11.18
C ILE A 45 10.58 5.92 -10.59
N THR A 46 11.62 5.18 -10.97
CA THR A 46 13.01 5.54 -10.63
C THR A 46 13.43 6.81 -11.35
N ASN A 47 13.19 6.91 -12.67
CA ASN A 47 13.54 8.08 -13.47
C ASN A 47 12.80 9.36 -13.00
N LEU A 48 11.58 9.21 -12.48
CA LEU A 48 10.81 10.28 -11.83
C LEU A 48 11.36 10.68 -10.45
N ALA A 49 11.92 9.73 -9.70
CA ALA A 49 12.50 9.96 -8.38
C ALA A 49 13.91 10.58 -8.43
N THR A 50 14.76 10.13 -9.36
CA THR A 50 16.18 10.50 -9.41
C THR A 50 16.46 11.77 -10.21
N ASN A 51 15.62 12.11 -11.19
CA ASN A 51 15.83 13.26 -12.06
C ASN A 51 14.64 14.23 -11.99
N PRO A 52 14.82 15.45 -11.45
CA PRO A 52 13.76 16.45 -11.34
C PRO A 52 13.19 16.96 -12.67
N SER A 53 13.96 16.91 -13.77
CA SER A 53 13.50 17.40 -15.08
C SER A 53 12.80 16.34 -15.94
N THR A 54 12.73 15.08 -15.47
CA THR A 54 12.09 13.97 -16.20
C THR A 54 10.63 14.29 -16.53
N ASN A 55 10.27 14.22 -17.81
CA ASN A 55 8.90 14.42 -18.27
C ASN A 55 8.09 13.13 -18.05
N CYS A 56 7.11 13.19 -17.15
CA CYS A 56 6.27 12.03 -16.82
C CYS A 56 5.58 11.43 -18.05
N SER A 57 5.08 12.25 -18.97
CA SER A 57 4.40 11.77 -20.18
C SER A 57 5.31 11.00 -21.14
N ALA A 58 6.62 11.28 -21.13
CA ALA A 58 7.62 10.54 -21.90
C ALA A 58 7.89 9.17 -21.25
N GLU A 59 8.23 9.14 -19.96
CA GLU A 59 8.42 7.89 -19.20
C GLU A 59 7.19 6.96 -19.26
N TYR A 60 5.98 7.52 -19.33
CA TYR A 60 4.74 6.76 -19.46
C TYR A 60 4.52 6.20 -20.88
N GLN A 61 5.13 6.77 -21.93
CA GLN A 61 5.22 6.07 -23.22
C GLN A 61 6.25 4.95 -23.17
N ASP A 62 7.41 5.17 -22.53
CA ASP A 62 8.47 4.17 -22.40
C ASP A 62 7.99 2.95 -21.58
N GLU A 63 7.24 3.18 -20.48
CA GLU A 63 6.57 2.12 -19.71
C GLU A 63 5.58 1.33 -20.59
N LYS A 64 4.78 2.03 -21.41
CA LYS A 64 3.79 1.42 -22.28
C LYS A 64 4.43 0.61 -23.41
N GLU A 65 5.57 1.02 -23.94
CA GLU A 65 6.36 0.25 -24.90
C GLU A 65 6.97 -0.99 -24.24
N CYS A 66 7.63 -0.83 -23.09
CA CYS A 66 8.16 -1.93 -22.28
C CYS A 66 7.08 -2.99 -21.95
N LEU A 67 5.87 -2.57 -21.59
CA LEU A 67 4.75 -3.49 -21.33
C LEU A 67 4.28 -4.22 -22.60
N ARG A 68 4.28 -3.56 -23.77
CA ARG A 68 3.93 -4.21 -25.05
C ARG A 68 4.94 -5.28 -25.41
N ASP A 69 6.23 -4.99 -25.30
CA ASP A 69 7.30 -5.94 -25.62
C ASP A 69 7.28 -7.15 -24.69
N HIS A 70 7.13 -6.90 -23.38
CA HIS A 70 6.98 -7.97 -22.39
C HIS A 70 5.74 -8.84 -22.65
N VAL A 71 4.59 -8.23 -22.95
CA VAL A 71 3.38 -8.96 -23.31
C VAL A 71 3.55 -9.73 -24.63
N ALA A 72 4.29 -9.19 -25.60
CA ALA A 72 4.58 -9.87 -26.88
C ALA A 72 5.42 -11.14 -26.68
N VAL A 73 6.42 -11.10 -25.79
CA VAL A 73 7.22 -12.28 -25.39
C VAL A 73 6.33 -13.38 -24.81
N CYS A 74 5.33 -13.02 -24.01
CA CYS A 74 4.47 -14.00 -23.34
C CYS A 74 3.30 -14.51 -24.20
N LEU A 75 2.73 -13.68 -25.08
CA LEU A 75 1.56 -14.03 -25.91
C LEU A 75 1.91 -14.65 -27.27
N GLY A 76 3.17 -14.60 -27.68
CA GLY A 76 3.66 -15.21 -28.92
C GLY A 76 2.98 -14.68 -30.19
N ARG A 77 3.07 -15.46 -31.27
CA ARG A 77 2.49 -15.06 -32.58
C ARG A 77 0.97 -15.25 -32.66
N GLU A 78 0.44 -16.28 -31.98
CA GLU A 78 -0.99 -16.65 -32.07
C GLU A 78 -1.90 -15.56 -31.52
N TYR A 79 -1.50 -14.90 -30.43
CA TYR A 79 -2.29 -13.85 -29.77
C TYR A 79 -1.75 -12.43 -30.04
N HIS A 80 -1.00 -12.23 -31.13
CA HIS A 80 -0.37 -10.94 -31.45
C HIS A 80 -1.36 -9.77 -31.51
N GLY A 81 -2.58 -10.01 -32.02
CA GLY A 81 -3.67 -9.02 -32.05
C GLY A 81 -4.16 -8.54 -30.67
N HIS A 82 -3.81 -9.25 -29.59
CA HIS A 82 -4.21 -8.94 -28.22
C HIS A 82 -3.11 -8.25 -27.39
N ILE A 83 -1.88 -8.14 -27.89
CA ILE A 83 -0.74 -7.56 -27.15
C ILE A 83 -1.08 -6.17 -26.60
N ASN A 84 -1.55 -5.27 -27.46
CA ASN A 84 -1.88 -3.90 -27.08
C ASN A 84 -3.02 -3.84 -26.05
N LEU A 85 -3.97 -4.78 -26.13
CA LEU A 85 -5.12 -4.83 -25.24
C LEU A 85 -4.70 -5.30 -23.83
N VAL A 86 -3.86 -6.32 -23.75
CA VAL A 86 -3.32 -6.83 -22.47
C VAL A 86 -2.33 -5.82 -21.85
N ALA A 87 -1.46 -5.19 -22.66
CA ALA A 87 -0.56 -4.14 -22.18
C ALA A 87 -1.33 -2.93 -21.63
N ASN A 88 -2.41 -2.49 -22.30
CA ASN A 88 -3.27 -1.42 -21.78
C ASN A 88 -3.97 -1.81 -20.46
N LEU A 89 -4.40 -3.07 -20.29
CA LEU A 89 -4.96 -3.55 -19.01
C LEU A 89 -3.93 -3.47 -17.87
N LEU A 90 -2.68 -3.86 -18.13
CA LEU A 90 -1.60 -3.70 -17.16
C LEU A 90 -1.36 -2.24 -16.81
N LEU A 91 -1.37 -1.34 -17.80
CA LEU A 91 -1.12 0.09 -17.61
C LEU A 91 -2.14 0.77 -16.68
N TYR A 92 -3.42 0.37 -16.70
CA TYR A 92 -4.42 0.84 -15.73
C TYR A 92 -4.13 0.42 -14.28
N GLN A 93 -3.35 -0.66 -14.06
CA GLN A 93 -2.95 -1.13 -12.73
C GLN A 93 -1.68 -0.45 -12.19
N LEU A 94 -1.03 0.37 -13.03
CA LEU A 94 0.24 1.03 -12.73
C LEU A 94 0.03 2.53 -12.52
N TYR A 95 1.06 3.20 -12.00
CA TYR A 95 1.09 4.64 -11.81
C TYR A 95 1.08 5.35 -13.15
N HIS A 96 0.22 6.35 -13.27
CA HIS A 96 0.04 7.11 -14.50
C HIS A 96 0.05 8.63 -14.25
N CYS A 97 0.59 9.37 -15.21
CA CYS A 97 0.95 10.79 -15.10
C CYS A 97 -0.22 11.77 -15.13
N GLY A 98 -1.44 11.31 -15.42
CA GLY A 98 -2.66 12.13 -15.46
C GLY A 98 -3.83 11.39 -14.84
N ASN A 99 -5.05 11.70 -15.29
CA ASN A 99 -6.22 10.88 -14.99
C ASN A 99 -6.44 9.93 -16.17
N VAL A 100 -6.37 8.62 -15.92
CA VAL A 100 -6.48 7.57 -16.95
C VAL A 100 -7.76 6.79 -16.71
N GLU A 101 -8.82 7.23 -17.36
CA GLU A 101 -10.15 6.62 -17.25
C GLU A 101 -10.22 5.27 -17.96
N TYR A 102 -10.69 4.24 -17.27
CA TYR A 102 -10.92 2.92 -17.86
C TYR A 102 -12.09 2.92 -18.84
N LYS A 103 -11.77 2.87 -20.14
CA LYS A 103 -12.77 2.81 -21.21
C LYS A 103 -13.07 1.35 -21.57
N HIS A 104 -14.14 0.81 -20.97
CA HIS A 104 -14.58 -0.55 -21.23
C HIS A 104 -14.91 -0.80 -22.72
N ASN A 105 -14.61 -1.99 -23.21
CA ASN A 105 -15.02 -2.48 -24.51
C ASN A 105 -15.25 -4.00 -24.47
N ALA A 106 -15.93 -4.54 -25.48
CA ALA A 106 -16.30 -5.96 -25.51
C ALA A 106 -15.10 -6.92 -25.43
N ILE A 107 -13.93 -6.53 -25.97
CA ILE A 107 -12.72 -7.37 -25.98
C ILE A 107 -12.08 -7.41 -24.58
N TYR A 108 -12.08 -6.29 -23.84
CA TYR A 108 -11.72 -6.30 -22.41
C TYR A 108 -12.65 -7.25 -21.63
N GLY A 109 -13.95 -7.29 -21.94
CA GLY A 109 -14.88 -8.24 -21.29
C GLY A 109 -14.50 -9.72 -21.47
N ILE A 110 -13.92 -10.08 -22.61
CA ILE A 110 -13.40 -11.44 -22.88
C ILE A 110 -12.13 -11.70 -22.05
N VAL A 111 -11.14 -10.81 -22.13
CA VAL A 111 -9.86 -10.99 -21.41
C VAL A 111 -10.06 -11.00 -19.89
N LEU A 112 -10.92 -10.12 -19.37
CA LEU A 112 -11.28 -10.08 -17.95
C LEU A 112 -11.87 -11.40 -17.46
N LYS A 113 -12.75 -12.05 -18.24
CA LYS A 113 -13.23 -13.41 -17.93
C LYS A 113 -12.09 -14.43 -17.88
N SER A 114 -11.16 -14.41 -18.84
CA SER A 114 -10.03 -15.35 -18.89
C SER A 114 -9.05 -15.23 -17.72
N ILE A 115 -8.87 -14.02 -17.16
CA ILE A 115 -8.06 -13.79 -15.94
C ILE A 115 -8.90 -13.78 -14.64
N GLN A 116 -10.20 -14.14 -14.74
CA GLN A 116 -11.15 -14.18 -13.61
C GLN A 116 -11.22 -12.85 -12.84
N CYS A 117 -11.20 -11.73 -13.58
CA CYS A 117 -11.35 -10.36 -13.08
C CYS A 117 -12.70 -9.74 -13.45
N GLN A 118 -13.15 -8.83 -12.61
CA GLN A 118 -14.23 -7.88 -12.89
C GLN A 118 -13.62 -6.53 -13.35
N ARG A 119 -14.40 -5.71 -14.07
CA ARG A 119 -13.92 -4.41 -14.60
C ARG A 119 -13.61 -3.41 -13.47
N GLU A 120 -14.24 -3.58 -12.32
CA GLU A 120 -14.13 -2.78 -11.11
C GLU A 120 -12.71 -2.80 -10.51
N ALA A 121 -11.87 -3.77 -10.90
CA ALA A 121 -10.43 -3.76 -10.63
C ALA A 121 -9.70 -2.59 -11.32
N PHE A 122 -10.20 -2.12 -12.47
CA PHE A 122 -9.54 -1.16 -13.38
C PHE A 122 -10.23 0.21 -13.45
N MET A 123 -11.47 0.33 -12.95
CA MET A 123 -12.16 1.62 -12.80
C MET A 123 -11.51 2.45 -11.69
N ASP A 124 -11.67 3.78 -11.74
CA ASP A 124 -11.24 4.77 -10.73
C ASP A 124 -9.87 4.49 -10.07
N THR A 125 -8.88 4.09 -10.87
CA THR A 125 -7.51 3.80 -10.38
C THR A 125 -6.72 5.09 -10.16
N GLU A 126 -7.11 6.18 -10.81
CA GLU A 126 -6.55 7.51 -10.61
C GLU A 126 -6.75 8.03 -9.18
N ILE A 127 -7.78 7.57 -8.47
CA ILE A 127 -8.00 7.86 -7.05
C ILE A 127 -6.84 7.34 -6.21
N CYS A 128 -6.40 6.09 -6.42
CA CYS A 128 -5.29 5.50 -5.67
C CYS A 128 -3.98 6.28 -5.85
N TRP A 129 -3.75 6.83 -7.04
CA TRP A 129 -2.51 7.57 -7.38
C TRP A 129 -2.58 9.07 -7.11
N SER A 130 -3.77 9.65 -6.95
CA SER A 130 -4.03 11.10 -6.87
C SER A 130 -3.09 11.84 -5.91
N TYR A 131 -3.11 11.48 -4.63
CA TYR A 131 -2.35 12.16 -3.57
C TYR A 131 -0.82 12.01 -3.73
N PHE A 132 -0.37 10.86 -4.21
CA PHE A 132 1.04 10.65 -4.53
C PHE A 132 1.47 11.52 -5.73
N ARG A 133 0.65 11.57 -6.80
CA ARG A 133 0.88 12.38 -8.00
C ARG A 133 0.93 13.88 -7.67
N GLU A 134 0.02 14.38 -6.84
CA GLU A 134 0.00 15.76 -6.37
C GLU A 134 1.31 16.14 -5.66
N ARG A 135 1.78 15.30 -4.72
CA ARG A 135 3.05 15.52 -4.02
C ARG A 135 4.25 15.43 -4.95
N LEU A 136 4.31 14.42 -5.82
CA LEU A 136 5.42 14.21 -6.75
C LEU A 136 5.58 15.40 -7.70
N ASN A 137 4.46 15.97 -8.16
CA ASN A 137 4.46 17.15 -9.03
C ASN A 137 4.80 18.44 -8.26
N ALA A 138 4.44 18.55 -6.97
CA ALA A 138 4.75 19.72 -6.15
C ALA A 138 6.22 19.75 -5.68
N ASN A 139 6.77 18.61 -5.24
CA ASN A 139 8.16 18.49 -4.83
C ASN A 139 8.64 17.03 -4.90
N ARG A 140 9.52 16.72 -5.87
CA ARG A 140 10.12 15.37 -6.04
C ARG A 140 11.08 14.95 -4.92
N THR A 141 11.45 15.86 -4.03
CA THR A 141 12.27 15.59 -2.83
C THR A 141 11.45 15.49 -1.54
N ASP A 142 10.11 15.54 -1.62
CA ASP A 142 9.24 15.42 -0.45
C ASP A 142 9.44 14.08 0.26
N PRO A 143 9.87 14.06 1.54
CA PRO A 143 10.13 12.83 2.28
C PRO A 143 8.88 11.96 2.48
N MET A 144 7.68 12.49 2.23
CA MET A 144 6.43 11.73 2.28
C MET A 144 6.20 10.85 1.03
N LEU A 145 6.91 11.08 -0.09
CA LEU A 145 6.75 10.28 -1.32
C LEU A 145 6.95 8.78 -1.08
N CYS A 146 7.90 8.41 -0.22
CA CYS A 146 8.10 7.04 0.26
C CYS A 146 6.81 6.41 0.82
N ARG A 147 6.10 7.15 1.68
CA ARG A 147 4.84 6.71 2.31
C ARG A 147 3.69 6.69 1.31
N GLU A 148 3.53 7.74 0.53
CA GLU A 148 2.36 7.88 -0.34
C GLU A 148 2.41 6.97 -1.57
N TYR A 149 3.58 6.73 -2.16
CA TYR A 149 3.73 5.73 -3.23
C TYR A 149 3.40 4.32 -2.74
N ALA A 150 3.82 3.99 -1.51
CA ALA A 150 3.52 2.71 -0.88
C ALA A 150 2.00 2.54 -0.60
N ILE A 151 1.33 3.59 -0.11
CA ILE A 151 -0.13 3.61 0.09
C ILE A 151 -0.86 3.45 -1.24
N ALA A 152 -0.44 4.14 -2.29
CA ALA A 152 -1.04 4.06 -3.62
C ALA A 152 -0.92 2.65 -4.22
N LYS A 153 0.27 2.04 -4.20
CA LYS A 153 0.48 0.63 -4.59
C LYS A 153 -0.38 -0.35 -3.78
N LYS A 154 -0.62 -0.07 -2.50
CA LYS A 154 -1.50 -0.88 -1.66
C LYS A 154 -2.97 -0.72 -2.07
N CYS A 155 -3.44 0.50 -2.31
CA CYS A 155 -4.79 0.79 -2.79
C CYS A 155 -5.09 0.01 -4.08
N MET A 156 -4.14 0.04 -5.03
CA MET A 156 -4.22 -0.75 -6.27
C MET A 156 -4.28 -2.26 -6.00
N ALA A 157 -3.40 -2.78 -5.16
CA ALA A 157 -3.40 -4.21 -4.81
C ALA A 157 -4.68 -4.66 -4.08
N GLU A 158 -5.30 -3.80 -3.27
CA GLU A 158 -6.58 -4.08 -2.61
C GLU A 158 -7.76 -4.02 -3.60
N LYS A 159 -7.77 -3.04 -4.52
CA LYS A 159 -8.78 -2.94 -5.59
C LYS A 159 -8.72 -4.12 -6.55
N ALA A 160 -7.52 -4.58 -6.92
CA ALA A 160 -7.32 -5.79 -7.71
C ALA A 160 -7.79 -7.05 -6.94
N LYS A 161 -7.43 -7.20 -5.65
CA LYS A 161 -7.85 -8.34 -4.82
C LYS A 161 -9.35 -8.47 -4.61
N ALA A 162 -10.05 -7.35 -4.43
CA ALA A 162 -11.50 -7.36 -4.27
C ALA A 162 -12.25 -7.86 -5.52
N ASN A 163 -11.63 -7.76 -6.70
CA ASN A 163 -12.30 -7.89 -7.99
C ASN A 163 -11.70 -8.96 -8.92
N CYS A 164 -10.68 -9.71 -8.49
CA CYS A 164 -9.99 -10.70 -9.34
C CYS A 164 -9.56 -11.94 -8.54
N GLN A 165 -9.91 -13.14 -9.02
CA GLN A 165 -9.56 -14.40 -8.34
C GLN A 165 -8.07 -14.74 -8.42
N ILE A 166 -7.37 -14.27 -9.45
CA ILE A 166 -5.92 -14.45 -9.61
C ILE A 166 -5.09 -13.65 -8.57
N CYS A 167 -5.71 -12.67 -7.89
CA CYS A 167 -5.02 -11.68 -7.06
C CYS A 167 -4.53 -12.17 -5.70
N ASP A 168 -5.00 -13.31 -5.20
CA ASP A 168 -4.40 -13.95 -4.01
C ASP A 168 -2.98 -14.46 -4.29
N ARG A 169 -2.66 -14.74 -5.56
CA ARG A 169 -1.32 -15.14 -6.02
C ARG A 169 -0.42 -13.94 -6.33
N LEU A 170 -0.98 -12.73 -6.48
CA LEU A 170 -0.22 -11.51 -6.73
C LEU A 170 0.47 -11.01 -5.46
N ARG A 171 1.80 -11.02 -5.47
CA ARG A 171 2.61 -10.30 -4.48
C ARG A 171 2.66 -8.81 -4.87
N ARG A 172 2.27 -7.93 -3.93
CA ARG A 172 2.42 -6.48 -4.08
C ARG A 172 3.89 -6.16 -4.32
N ASP A 173 4.19 -5.29 -5.29
CA ASP A 173 5.55 -4.79 -5.45
C ASP A 173 5.96 -3.98 -4.21
N THR A 174 7.13 -4.31 -3.68
CA THR A 174 7.73 -3.62 -2.54
C THR A 174 8.77 -2.58 -2.94
N PHE A 175 9.19 -2.56 -4.21
CA PHE A 175 10.14 -1.56 -4.72
C PHE A 175 9.60 -0.13 -4.61
N ASN A 176 10.40 0.81 -4.11
CA ASN A 176 9.99 2.18 -3.83
C ASN A 176 11.23 3.11 -3.79
N PRO A 177 11.58 3.80 -4.89
CA PRO A 177 12.83 4.57 -5.00
C PRO A 177 12.80 5.88 -4.20
N PHE A 178 11.66 6.24 -3.61
CA PHE A 178 11.55 7.38 -2.70
C PHE A 178 11.94 7.01 -1.26
N CYS A 179 12.14 5.72 -0.97
CA CYS A 179 12.49 5.19 0.35
C CYS A 179 13.97 4.81 0.45
N PRO A 180 14.57 4.86 1.66
CA PRO A 180 15.86 4.22 1.91
C PRO A 180 15.83 2.73 1.54
N ASN A 181 16.87 2.26 0.84
CA ASN A 181 17.00 0.88 0.34
C ASN A 181 15.90 0.45 -0.65
N ASP A 182 15.33 1.41 -1.41
CA ASP A 182 14.36 1.19 -2.49
C ASP A 182 13.17 0.31 -2.11
N THR A 183 12.73 0.34 -0.84
CA THR A 183 11.75 -0.60 -0.29
C THR A 183 10.66 0.15 0.49
N ASP A 184 9.40 -0.23 0.27
CA ASP A 184 8.23 0.31 0.97
C ASP A 184 8.43 0.42 2.49
N PRO A 185 7.92 1.49 3.14
CA PRO A 185 7.82 1.56 4.58
C PRO A 185 6.78 0.55 5.09
N TRP A 186 6.76 0.34 6.41
CA TRP A 186 5.99 -0.72 7.07
C TRP A 186 4.46 -0.54 7.04
N LEU A 187 3.83 -0.65 5.87
CA LEU A 187 2.39 -0.47 5.66
C LEU A 187 1.48 -1.39 6.50
N GLN A 188 2.00 -2.54 6.97
CA GLN A 188 1.22 -3.47 7.81
C GLN A 188 0.93 -2.92 9.22
N VAL A 189 1.69 -1.92 9.67
CA VAL A 189 1.41 -1.15 10.88
C VAL A 189 0.34 -0.09 10.57
N ASN A 190 0.46 0.60 9.44
CA ASN A 190 -0.53 1.56 8.95
C ASN A 190 -1.90 0.91 8.71
N ASP A 191 -1.98 -0.39 8.39
CA ASP A 191 -3.22 -1.18 8.37
C ASP A 191 -3.99 -1.11 9.70
N CYS A 192 -3.28 -1.33 10.80
CA CYS A 192 -3.87 -1.29 12.13
C CYS A 192 -4.24 0.16 12.50
N GLU A 193 -3.44 1.15 12.11
CA GLU A 193 -3.75 2.57 12.30
C GLU A 193 -4.98 3.01 11.48
N HIS A 194 -5.10 2.62 10.21
CA HIS A 194 -6.27 2.92 9.38
C HIS A 194 -7.55 2.36 10.01
N LYS A 195 -7.51 1.13 10.54
CA LYS A 195 -8.64 0.55 11.28
C LYS A 195 -8.94 1.28 12.59
N PHE A 196 -7.91 1.71 13.31
CA PHE A 196 -8.06 2.55 14.51
C PHE A 196 -8.77 3.86 14.16
N VAL A 197 -8.25 4.63 13.19
CA VAL A 197 -8.80 5.92 12.77
C VAL A 197 -10.23 5.77 12.22
N ALA A 198 -10.47 4.79 11.35
CA ALA A 198 -11.81 4.55 10.80
C ALA A 198 -12.86 4.24 11.88
N SER A 199 -12.44 3.64 13.01
CA SER A 199 -13.34 3.37 14.15
C SER A 199 -13.87 4.65 14.80
N PHE A 200 -13.11 5.76 14.76
CA PHE A 200 -13.54 7.07 15.32
C PHE A 200 -14.28 7.95 14.30
N LEU A 201 -14.14 7.67 13.00
CA LEU A 201 -14.77 8.40 11.90
C LEU A 201 -16.12 7.80 11.47
N GLY A 202 -16.54 6.68 12.07
CA GLY A 202 -17.86 6.08 11.84
C GLY A 202 -19.00 6.80 12.57
N ASN A 203 -20.23 6.31 12.37
CA ASN A 203 -21.43 6.84 13.02
C ASN A 203 -21.46 6.62 14.54
N THR A 204 -20.69 5.65 15.04
CA THR A 204 -20.50 5.42 16.47
C THR A 204 -19.24 6.14 16.94
N ARG A 205 -19.28 6.69 18.16
CA ARG A 205 -18.11 7.24 18.85
C ARG A 205 -17.65 6.22 19.90
N PRO A 206 -16.76 5.27 19.56
CA PRO A 206 -16.29 4.27 20.50
C PRO A 206 -15.43 4.91 21.59
N ASP A 207 -15.35 4.27 22.75
CA ASP A 207 -14.40 4.66 23.78
C ASP A 207 -12.97 4.30 23.38
N CYS A 208 -11.99 5.08 23.83
CA CYS A 208 -10.58 4.84 23.50
C CYS A 208 -10.05 3.48 23.96
N ARG A 209 -10.58 2.91 25.06
CA ARG A 209 -10.06 1.66 25.63
C ARG A 209 -10.44 0.46 24.74
N SER A 210 -11.65 0.41 24.21
CA SER A 210 -12.08 -0.68 23.30
C SER A 210 -11.31 -0.65 21.97
N VAL A 211 -11.14 0.53 21.36
CA VAL A 211 -10.36 0.65 20.11
C VAL A 211 -8.88 0.37 20.33
N GLU A 212 -8.28 0.81 21.45
CA GLU A 212 -6.90 0.46 21.80
C GLU A 212 -6.68 -1.05 21.94
N VAL A 213 -7.63 -1.79 22.54
CA VAL A 213 -7.53 -3.26 22.66
C VAL A 213 -7.59 -3.93 21.29
N ALA A 214 -8.53 -3.52 20.43
CA ALA A 214 -8.63 -4.04 19.06
C ALA A 214 -7.36 -3.76 18.24
N PHE A 215 -6.78 -2.57 18.42
CA PHE A 215 -5.58 -2.13 17.73
C PHE A 215 -4.30 -2.84 18.22
N LYS A 216 -4.11 -3.01 19.54
CA LYS A 216 -3.02 -3.83 20.10
C LYS A 216 -3.11 -5.28 19.60
N ARG A 217 -4.31 -5.86 19.53
CA ARG A 217 -4.54 -7.20 18.95
C ARG A 217 -4.20 -7.26 17.47
N CYS A 218 -4.50 -6.20 16.70
CA CYS A 218 -4.09 -6.09 15.30
C CYS A 218 -2.56 -6.09 15.17
N LEU A 219 -1.86 -5.24 15.94
CA LEU A 219 -0.41 -5.18 15.97
C LEU A 219 0.20 -6.53 16.37
N ASP A 220 -0.32 -7.20 17.40
CA ASP A 220 0.12 -8.54 17.81
C ASP A 220 0.03 -9.56 16.67
N LYS A 221 -1.11 -9.66 15.99
CA LYS A 221 -1.27 -10.58 14.86
C LYS A 221 -0.29 -10.28 13.73
N ARG A 222 0.02 -9.00 13.50
CA ARG A 222 1.04 -8.59 12.53
C ARG A 222 2.43 -9.03 13.00
N PHE A 223 2.93 -8.54 14.12
CA PHE A 223 4.30 -8.80 14.58
C PHE A 223 4.61 -10.29 14.79
N LEU A 224 3.66 -11.09 15.27
CA LEU A 224 3.82 -12.55 15.38
C LEU A 224 4.09 -13.24 14.03
N THR A 225 3.63 -12.66 12.92
CA THR A 225 3.79 -13.24 11.57
C THR A 225 5.21 -13.03 11.00
N PHE A 226 5.93 -12.00 11.46
CA PHE A 226 7.19 -11.57 10.81
C PHE A 226 8.35 -11.21 11.77
N CYS A 227 8.15 -11.31 13.09
CA CYS A 227 9.22 -11.16 14.07
C CYS A 227 9.24 -12.37 15.02
N PRO A 228 10.04 -13.41 14.74
CA PRO A 228 10.12 -14.61 15.59
C PRO A 228 10.52 -14.34 17.05
N ASP A 229 11.24 -13.25 17.31
CA ASP A 229 11.61 -12.82 18.66
C ASP A 229 10.46 -12.11 19.41
N TYR A 230 9.49 -11.54 18.70
CA TYR A 230 8.31 -10.89 19.29
C TYR A 230 7.42 -11.89 20.04
N ALA A 231 7.32 -13.14 19.54
CA ALA A 231 6.62 -14.22 20.22
C ALA A 231 7.34 -14.72 21.49
N ARG A 232 8.65 -14.52 21.59
CA ARG A 232 9.52 -15.18 22.58
C ARG A 232 10.00 -14.27 23.70
N LYS A 233 9.91 -12.94 23.54
CA LYS A 233 10.43 -11.95 24.50
C LYS A 233 9.38 -10.90 24.81
N GLN A 234 8.66 -11.07 25.92
CA GLN A 234 7.57 -10.17 26.33
C GLN A 234 8.02 -8.70 26.40
N ARG A 235 9.17 -8.41 27.03
CA ARG A 235 9.76 -7.05 27.08
C ARG A 235 10.01 -6.45 25.70
N LEU A 236 10.52 -7.25 24.75
CA LEU A 236 10.77 -6.79 23.38
C LEU A 236 9.46 -6.50 22.65
N LYS A 237 8.43 -7.33 22.86
CA LYS A 237 7.06 -7.09 22.36
C LYS A 237 6.51 -5.77 22.90
N ASP A 238 6.61 -5.54 24.21
CA ASP A 238 6.07 -4.35 24.86
C ASP A 238 6.79 -3.08 24.38
N ASP A 239 8.12 -3.12 24.26
CA ASP A 239 8.92 -2.01 23.73
C ASP A 239 8.60 -1.73 22.25
N ILE A 240 8.45 -2.76 21.40
CA ILE A 240 8.04 -2.61 19.99
C ILE A 240 6.65 -1.97 19.90
N GLN A 241 5.67 -2.45 20.67
CA GLN A 241 4.35 -1.83 20.73
C GLN A 241 4.44 -0.37 21.22
N LYS A 242 5.25 -0.10 22.25
CA LYS A 242 5.41 1.25 22.80
C LYS A 242 6.02 2.21 21.77
N ALA A 243 7.08 1.81 21.07
CA ALA A 243 7.72 2.58 20.00
C ALA A 243 6.77 2.86 18.84
N VAL A 244 6.16 1.80 18.29
CA VAL A 244 5.25 1.88 17.15
C VAL A 244 4.03 2.75 17.48
N THR A 245 3.38 2.53 18.62
CA THR A 245 2.20 3.31 18.99
C THR A 245 2.49 4.75 19.43
N SER A 246 3.75 5.11 19.68
CA SER A 246 4.17 6.49 19.93
C SER A 246 4.38 7.29 18.65
N PHE A 247 4.73 6.61 17.55
CA PHE A 247 4.94 7.17 16.21
C PHE A 247 3.63 7.39 15.44
N LEU A 248 2.63 6.53 15.68
CA LEU A 248 1.33 6.58 15.02
C LEU A 248 0.46 7.73 15.57
N ARG A 249 -0.32 8.31 14.66
CA ARG A 249 -1.08 9.56 14.85
C ARG A 249 -2.49 9.30 15.36
N GLY A 250 -3.11 8.21 14.87
CA GLY A 250 -4.50 7.89 15.18
C GLY A 250 -4.81 7.94 16.67
N ARG A 251 -3.96 7.33 17.51
CA ARG A 251 -4.15 7.36 18.97
C ARG A 251 -4.07 8.76 19.56
N ARG A 252 -3.15 9.63 19.09
CA ARG A 252 -3.05 11.02 19.57
C ARG A 252 -4.26 11.86 19.16
N PHE A 253 -4.70 11.70 17.92
CA PHE A 253 -5.76 12.47 17.28
C PHE A 253 -7.11 12.30 17.97
N PHE A 254 -7.42 11.10 18.45
CA PHE A 254 -8.74 10.79 19.04
C PHE A 254 -8.67 10.47 20.54
N CYS A 255 -7.53 10.02 21.06
CA CYS A 255 -7.35 9.66 22.46
C CYS A 255 -6.33 10.56 23.15
N SER A 256 -6.61 10.91 24.41
CA SER A 256 -5.65 11.57 25.27
C SER A 256 -4.68 10.53 25.81
N GLN A 257 -3.37 10.80 25.79
CA GLN A 257 -2.40 10.02 26.54
C GLN A 257 -1.21 10.87 27.00
N ASP A 258 -0.90 10.75 28.29
CA ASP A 258 0.41 11.06 28.85
C ASP A 258 1.43 10.01 28.38
N ILE A 259 1.82 10.08 27.11
CA ILE A 259 2.89 9.23 26.56
C ILE A 259 4.23 9.75 27.09
N ASN A 260 4.55 9.44 28.35
CA ASN A 260 5.89 9.58 28.89
C ASN A 260 6.79 8.49 28.27
N PHE A 261 7.24 8.78 27.07
CA PHE A 261 8.13 7.94 26.27
C PHE A 261 9.45 8.67 26.08
N ARG A 262 10.51 8.05 26.57
CA ARG A 262 11.87 8.42 26.23
C ARG A 262 12.45 7.24 25.47
N THR A 263 13.08 7.49 24.33
CA THR A 263 13.71 6.44 23.50
C THR A 263 14.73 5.62 24.28
N ILE A 264 15.40 6.23 25.27
CA ILE A 264 16.35 5.56 26.16
C ILE A 264 15.72 4.46 27.03
N ASP A 265 14.41 4.52 27.31
CA ASP A 265 13.71 3.51 28.13
C ASP A 265 13.47 2.20 27.36
N LEU A 266 13.58 2.21 26.02
CA LEU A 266 13.43 1.03 25.17
C LEU A 266 14.69 0.14 25.15
N ASP A 267 14.48 -1.16 24.98
CA ASP A 267 15.53 -2.12 24.58
C ASP A 267 16.35 -1.59 23.40
N ILE A 268 17.67 -1.78 23.45
CA ILE A 268 18.63 -1.27 22.48
C ILE A 268 18.32 -1.67 21.03
N LYS A 269 17.68 -2.82 20.81
CA LYS A 269 17.23 -3.30 19.49
C LYS A 269 16.00 -2.56 18.96
N VAL A 270 15.22 -1.93 19.85
CA VAL A 270 13.97 -1.22 19.52
C VAL A 270 14.21 0.28 19.33
N ARG A 271 15.23 0.86 19.99
CA ARG A 271 15.58 2.29 19.85
C ARG A 271 15.67 2.77 18.38
N PRO A 272 16.25 2.02 17.41
CA PRO A 272 16.30 2.44 16.01
C PRO A 272 14.93 2.53 15.32
N LEU A 273 13.88 1.86 15.83
CA LEU A 273 12.52 1.95 15.31
C LEU A 273 11.86 3.31 15.60
N PHE A 274 12.46 4.12 16.48
CA PHE A 274 12.02 5.47 16.78
C PHE A 274 13.17 6.46 16.54
N PRO A 275 13.51 6.75 15.27
CA PRO A 275 14.67 7.57 14.90
C PRO A 275 14.38 9.08 15.03
N CYS A 276 13.64 9.48 16.06
CA CYS A 276 13.18 10.84 16.29
C CYS A 276 13.84 11.47 17.52
N ASN A 277 14.03 12.80 17.47
CA ASN A 277 14.53 13.58 18.58
C ASN A 277 13.44 13.75 19.69
N SER A 278 13.80 14.38 20.80
CA SER A 278 12.89 14.61 21.93
C SER A 278 11.72 15.57 21.65
N GLN A 279 11.82 16.42 20.63
CA GLN A 279 10.76 17.38 20.25
C GLN A 279 9.64 16.75 19.43
N PHE A 280 9.87 15.60 18.79
CA PHE A 280 8.82 14.94 18.01
C PHE A 280 7.54 14.68 18.82
N LEU A 281 7.65 14.16 20.06
CA LEU A 281 6.46 13.83 20.85
C LEU A 281 5.68 15.07 21.33
N PRO A 282 6.30 16.12 21.89
CA PRO A 282 5.60 17.37 22.22
C PRO A 282 4.95 18.04 21.01
N GLU A 283 5.65 18.15 19.88
CA GLU A 283 5.11 18.82 18.69
C GLU A 283 3.97 18.01 18.05
N MET A 284 4.08 16.67 18.01
CA MET A 284 2.98 15.79 17.56
C MET A 284 1.72 15.95 18.42
N GLU A 285 1.89 16.22 19.72
CA GLU A 285 0.77 16.45 20.63
C GLU A 285 0.08 17.79 20.35
N LYS A 286 0.86 18.86 20.08
CA LYS A 286 0.32 20.15 19.62
C LYS A 286 -0.45 20.02 18.31
N CYS A 287 0.03 19.21 17.36
CA CYS A 287 -0.71 18.94 16.11
C CYS A 287 -2.04 18.21 16.35
N ALA A 288 -2.10 17.33 17.35
CA ALA A 288 -3.28 16.51 17.64
C ALA A 288 -4.36 17.27 18.43
N LEU A 289 -3.95 18.15 19.35
CA LEU A 289 -4.84 18.80 20.32
C LEU A 289 -6.06 19.50 19.67
N PRO A 290 -5.95 20.34 18.63
CA PRO A 290 -7.10 21.03 18.05
C PRO A 290 -8.13 20.08 17.43
N LEU A 291 -7.69 18.96 16.86
CA LEU A 291 -8.58 17.92 16.33
C LEU A 291 -9.27 17.16 17.47
N ARG A 292 -8.53 16.81 18.52
CA ARG A 292 -9.05 16.03 19.65
C ARG A 292 -10.10 16.83 20.43
N ASP A 293 -9.86 18.13 20.65
CA ASP A 293 -10.82 19.00 21.32
C ASP A 293 -12.06 19.23 20.44
N ALA A 294 -11.87 19.48 19.14
CA ALA A 294 -12.94 19.53 18.15
C ALA A 294 -13.78 18.23 18.11
N TYR A 295 -13.16 17.07 18.25
CA TYR A 295 -13.85 15.78 18.31
C TYR A 295 -14.64 15.61 19.63
N ARG A 296 -14.06 16.02 20.77
CA ARG A 296 -14.69 15.90 22.10
C ARG A 296 -15.86 16.86 22.33
N LEU A 297 -15.85 18.04 21.71
CA LEU A 297 -16.92 19.04 21.81
C LEU A 297 -18.14 18.61 20.96
N THR A 298 -18.97 17.75 21.56
CA THR A 298 -19.98 16.89 20.90
C THR A 298 -21.11 17.58 20.14
N GLN A 299 -21.37 18.88 20.33
CA GLN A 299 -22.67 19.46 19.95
C GLN A 299 -22.69 20.34 18.68
N ASN A 300 -21.57 20.96 18.27
CA ASN A 300 -21.59 22.03 17.25
C ASN A 300 -20.64 21.83 16.05
N ILE A 301 -20.03 20.66 15.88
CA ILE A 301 -19.08 20.41 14.77
C ILE A 301 -19.70 19.59 13.63
N THR A 302 -19.72 20.18 12.43
CA THR A 302 -20.10 19.48 11.19
C THR A 302 -18.99 18.53 10.73
N ALA A 303 -19.35 17.50 9.97
CA ALA A 303 -18.38 16.60 9.33
C ALA A 303 -17.33 17.35 8.48
N ALA A 304 -17.74 18.44 7.81
CA ALA A 304 -16.84 19.29 7.03
C ALA A 304 -15.82 20.05 7.91
N GLN A 305 -16.23 20.56 9.08
CA GLN A 305 -15.31 21.16 10.05
C GLN A 305 -14.35 20.10 10.62
N LEU A 306 -14.85 18.94 11.04
CA LEU A 306 -14.03 17.85 11.58
C LEU A 306 -12.99 17.38 10.55
N CYS A 307 -13.39 17.25 9.28
CA CYS A 307 -12.48 16.95 8.17
C CYS A 307 -11.38 18.02 7.98
N ARG A 308 -11.71 19.31 8.12
CA ARG A 308 -10.70 20.39 8.10
C ARG A 308 -9.72 20.27 9.26
N HIS A 309 -10.19 20.06 10.50
CA HIS A 309 -9.31 19.83 11.65
C HIS A 309 -8.42 18.58 11.45
N PHE A 310 -8.98 17.51 10.88
CA PHE A 310 -8.23 16.29 10.58
C PHE A 310 -7.14 16.52 9.54
N LYS A 311 -7.44 17.21 8.43
CA LYS A 311 -6.45 17.59 7.41
C LYS A 311 -5.34 18.47 7.99
N THR A 312 -5.68 19.44 8.85
CA THR A 312 -4.70 20.31 9.53
C THR A 312 -3.79 19.50 10.47
N ALA A 313 -4.36 18.63 11.30
CA ALA A 313 -3.60 17.78 12.22
C ALA A 313 -2.67 16.81 11.47
N VAL A 314 -3.14 16.23 10.36
CA VAL A 314 -2.34 15.37 9.46
C VAL A 314 -1.17 16.14 8.85
N ASN A 315 -1.40 17.35 8.32
CA ASN A 315 -0.35 18.17 7.72
C ASN A 315 0.71 18.56 8.76
N CYS A 316 0.30 19.16 9.89
CA CYS A 316 1.18 19.49 11.00
C CYS A 316 2.01 18.27 11.45
N SER A 317 1.38 17.09 11.56
CA SER A 317 2.08 15.86 11.92
C SER A 317 3.10 15.39 10.89
N ASN A 318 2.88 15.65 9.58
CA ASN A 318 3.86 15.37 8.54
C ASN A 318 5.09 16.27 8.72
N ASP A 319 4.86 17.57 8.94
CA ASP A 319 5.93 18.58 9.05
C ASP A 319 6.78 18.33 10.31
N VAL A 320 6.13 18.01 11.43
CA VAL A 320 6.79 17.59 12.67
C VAL A 320 7.61 16.31 12.48
N GLN A 321 7.07 15.31 11.77
CA GLN A 321 7.78 14.07 11.48
C GLN A 321 8.99 14.31 10.56
N ALA A 322 8.86 15.12 9.53
CA ALA A 322 9.95 15.48 8.62
C ALA A 322 11.06 16.29 9.31
N THR A 323 10.68 17.18 10.24
CA THR A 323 11.63 18.03 10.99
C THR A 323 12.35 17.26 12.11
N ASN A 324 11.66 16.35 12.80
CA ASN A 324 12.14 15.78 14.06
C ASN A 324 12.52 14.29 13.99
N CYS A 325 12.22 13.59 12.90
CA CYS A 325 12.62 12.20 12.67
C CYS A 325 13.59 12.10 11.51
N LYS A 326 14.64 11.27 11.67
CA LYS A 326 15.39 10.78 10.51
C LYS A 326 14.52 9.80 9.72
N PRO A 327 14.75 9.62 8.40
CA PRO A 327 14.15 8.53 7.65
C PRO A 327 14.38 7.19 8.36
N LEU A 328 13.36 6.34 8.38
CA LEU A 328 13.41 5.02 9.02
C LEU A 328 14.43 4.12 8.30
N VAL A 329 15.66 4.07 8.83
CA VAL A 329 16.69 3.14 8.37
C VAL A 329 16.22 1.71 8.68
N THR A 330 16.06 0.92 7.63
CA THR A 330 15.43 -0.40 7.67
C THR A 330 16.28 -1.40 8.45
N PHE A 331 15.97 -1.65 9.73
CA PHE A 331 16.73 -2.58 10.57
C PHE A 331 15.89 -3.72 11.18
N LEU A 332 15.37 -4.59 10.30
CA LEU A 332 14.93 -5.96 10.65
C LEU A 332 15.39 -6.99 9.59
N ARG A 333 16.51 -6.73 8.91
CA ARG A 333 17.28 -7.73 8.16
C ARG A 333 18.67 -7.85 8.78
N THR A 334 18.87 -8.89 9.59
CA THR A 334 20.12 -9.69 9.76
C THR A 334 20.10 -10.44 11.10
N PRO A 335 20.54 -11.71 11.09
CA PRO A 335 20.17 -12.81 10.20
C PRO A 335 18.81 -13.43 10.58
#